data_AF-A0A353GJK9-F1
#
_entry.id   AF-A0A353GJK9-F1
#
_cell.length_a   1.000
_cell.length_b   1.000
_cell.length_c   1.000
_cell.angle_alpha   90.00
_cell.angle_beta   90.00
_cell.angle_gamma   90.00
#
_symmetry.space_group_name_H-M   'P 1'
#
loop_
_entity.id
_entity.type
_entity.pdbx_description
1 polymer ?
#
loop_
_entity_poly.entity_id
_entity_poly.type
_entity_poly.pdbx_seq_one_letter_code
_entity_poly.pdbx_strand_id
1 'polypeptide(L)'
;KVYAHSLESHPPGEWQLLRKLRIKWERDVLSGEQSFDSSNWAFVAAWLHDLGKAHPGFQAYLARENGLDASEYDGAAGSGRVNHSSGGAILAWEKQKNMIWKTLAYLVAGHHAGLPDWCGSQAALTSRLETDKAVAQGIPASAMGDVFQNMALDKLRPPAVARNAVAYHFWARMLFSCLVDADFLDTEAFMDNARSAKRPAFPPLQELKTQLDSHLAQMGNKNPALPINRTRAQILANCRKAALGAPGLFSLTVSMGGGKALSGTAFALDHAVHHGKSPRLSDS
;
A
#
# COMPACT_ATOMS: atom_id res chain seq x y z
N LYS A 1 -11.53 1.20 24.74
CA LYS A 1 -10.66 1.83 23.70
C LYS A 1 -10.06 0.71 22.86
N VAL A 2 -9.76 0.95 21.59
CA VAL A 2 -9.13 -0.06 20.72
C VAL A 2 -7.81 0.49 20.21
N TYR A 3 -6.74 -0.29 20.37
CA TYR A 3 -5.37 0.11 20.02
C TYR A 3 -4.89 -0.64 18.77
N ALA A 4 -4.13 0.05 17.94
CA ALA A 4 -3.44 -0.54 16.78
C ALA A 4 -2.01 -0.96 17.11
N HIS A 5 -1.32 -0.15 17.94
CA HIS A 5 0.07 -0.35 18.32
C HIS A 5 0.29 0.04 19.79
N SER A 6 1.22 -0.64 20.43
CA SER A 6 1.72 -0.34 21.78
C SER A 6 3.17 0.13 21.71
N LEU A 7 3.63 0.81 22.77
CA LEU A 7 5.04 1.12 22.98
C LEU A 7 5.52 0.33 24.20
N GLU A 8 6.63 -0.40 24.03
CA GLU A 8 7.20 -1.23 25.09
C GLU A 8 7.52 -0.37 26.32
N SER A 9 7.11 -0.81 27.51
CA SER A 9 7.27 -0.07 28.78
C SER A 9 6.46 1.24 28.93
N HIS A 10 5.53 1.54 28.01
CA HIS A 10 4.63 2.68 28.11
C HIS A 10 3.18 2.27 28.45
N PRO A 11 2.44 3.10 29.20
CA PRO A 11 1.06 2.79 29.57
C PRO A 11 0.09 2.89 28.38
N PRO A 12 -1.09 2.25 28.43
CA PRO A 12 -2.11 2.31 27.36
C PRO A 12 -2.58 3.72 26.98
N GLY A 13 -2.38 4.72 27.85
CA GLY A 13 -2.67 6.12 27.55
C GLY A 13 -1.82 6.68 26.40
N GLU A 14 -0.66 6.09 26.15
CA GLU A 14 0.31 6.49 25.12
C GLU A 14 0.29 5.56 23.90
N TRP A 15 -0.51 4.50 23.95
CA TRP A 15 -0.66 3.58 22.83
C TRP A 15 -1.43 4.21 21.68
N GLN A 16 -1.14 3.73 20.47
CA GLN A 16 -1.79 4.25 19.28
C GLN A 16 -3.23 3.72 19.18
N LEU A 17 -4.20 4.62 19.22
CA LEU A 17 -5.60 4.25 18.98
C LEU A 17 -5.81 3.85 17.52
N LEU A 18 -6.54 2.77 17.29
CA LEU A 18 -6.88 2.28 15.95
C LEU A 18 -7.58 3.34 15.10
N ARG A 19 -8.41 4.20 15.71
CA ARG A 19 -9.07 5.31 15.00
C ARG A 19 -8.09 6.39 14.51
N LYS A 20 -6.98 6.63 15.22
CA LYS A 20 -6.03 7.69 14.88
C LYS A 20 -5.21 7.31 13.64
N LEU A 21 -4.79 6.04 13.57
CA LEU A 21 -4.19 5.44 12.37
C LEU A 21 -5.07 5.73 11.14
N ARG A 22 -6.37 5.43 11.23
CA ARG A 22 -7.33 5.63 10.12
C ARG A 22 -7.49 7.08 9.64
N ILE A 23 -7.47 8.06 10.56
CA ILE A 23 -7.60 9.49 10.22
C ILE A 23 -6.34 10.04 9.56
N LYS A 24 -5.15 9.67 10.07
CA LYS A 24 -3.90 10.12 9.45
C LYS A 24 -3.76 9.57 8.04
N TRP A 25 -4.15 8.32 7.86
CA TRP A 25 -4.25 7.70 6.56
C TRP A 25 -5.14 8.44 5.58
N GLU A 26 -6.35 8.83 5.97
CA GLU A 26 -7.23 9.65 5.14
C GLU A 26 -6.49 10.91 4.65
N ARG A 27 -5.72 11.57 5.52
CA ARG A 27 -4.94 12.75 5.16
C ARG A 27 -3.81 12.44 4.15
N ASP A 28 -3.00 11.43 4.43
CA ASP A 28 -1.76 11.12 3.69
C ASP A 28 -2.05 10.46 2.33
N VAL A 29 -3.18 9.75 2.25
CA VAL A 29 -3.73 9.19 1.02
C VAL A 29 -4.36 10.29 0.19
N LEU A 30 -5.26 11.11 0.74
CA LEU A 30 -5.93 12.17 -0.02
C LEU A 30 -4.96 13.25 -0.52
N SER A 31 -3.85 13.49 0.18
CA SER A 31 -2.80 14.42 -0.27
C SER A 31 -1.98 13.89 -1.44
N GLY A 32 -1.83 12.57 -1.59
CA GLY A 32 -1.11 11.92 -2.70
C GLY A 32 -1.99 11.41 -3.87
N GLU A 33 -3.23 11.04 -3.59
CA GLU A 33 -4.10 10.25 -4.49
C GLU A 33 -5.13 11.03 -5.28
N GLN A 34 -5.20 12.36 -5.14
CA GLN A 34 -5.93 13.18 -6.13
C GLN A 34 -5.42 12.95 -7.56
N SER A 35 -4.25 12.32 -7.72
CA SER A 35 -3.59 12.06 -9.00
C SER A 35 -4.17 10.90 -9.84
N PHE A 36 -5.01 9.99 -9.31
CA PHE A 36 -5.58 8.88 -10.12
C PHE A 36 -7.02 8.44 -9.76
N ASP A 37 -7.83 9.31 -9.14
CA ASP A 37 -9.27 9.11 -8.92
C ASP A 37 -9.60 7.83 -8.12
N SER A 38 -8.92 7.63 -6.99
CA SER A 38 -9.11 6.42 -6.15
C SER A 38 -9.20 6.70 -4.65
N SER A 39 -9.42 7.95 -4.27
CA SER A 39 -9.56 8.38 -2.87
C SER A 39 -10.55 7.54 -2.07
N ASN A 40 -11.73 7.24 -2.64
CA ASN A 40 -12.74 6.41 -1.97
C ASN A 40 -12.25 4.98 -1.73
N TRP A 41 -11.46 4.41 -2.65
CA TRP A 41 -10.91 3.07 -2.50
C TRP A 41 -9.89 3.01 -1.38
N ALA A 42 -8.97 3.96 -1.36
CA ALA A 42 -7.93 3.99 -0.36
C ALA A 42 -8.48 4.36 1.02
N PHE A 43 -9.49 5.24 1.10
CA PHE A 43 -10.25 5.46 2.33
C PHE A 43 -10.81 4.13 2.86
N VAL A 44 -11.57 3.40 2.04
CA VAL A 44 -12.20 2.15 2.47
C VAL A 44 -11.14 1.10 2.86
N ALA A 45 -10.07 0.97 2.07
CA ALA A 45 -8.97 0.06 2.37
C ALA A 45 -8.27 0.42 3.70
N ALA A 46 -8.01 1.71 3.96
CA ALA A 46 -7.40 2.20 5.19
C ALA A 46 -8.26 1.89 6.43
N TRP A 47 -9.58 2.00 6.32
CA TRP A 47 -10.48 1.66 7.43
C TRP A 47 -10.53 0.15 7.71
N LEU A 48 -10.44 -0.66 6.66
CA LEU A 48 -10.56 -2.11 6.75
C LEU A 48 -9.26 -2.82 7.12
N HIS A 49 -8.10 -2.34 6.66
CA HIS A 49 -6.85 -3.13 6.69
C HIS A 49 -6.52 -3.68 8.08
N ASP A 50 -6.65 -2.82 9.10
CA ASP A 50 -6.36 -3.14 10.49
C ASP A 50 -7.59 -3.37 11.36
N LEU A 51 -8.78 -3.48 10.76
CA LEU A 51 -10.02 -3.68 11.53
C LEU A 51 -9.98 -4.96 12.39
N GLY A 52 -9.23 -5.99 11.97
CA GLY A 52 -9.02 -7.19 12.78
C GLY A 52 -8.28 -6.94 14.09
N LYS A 53 -7.54 -5.82 14.25
CA LYS A 53 -6.90 -5.45 15.52
C LYS A 53 -7.94 -5.16 16.61
N ALA A 54 -9.18 -4.84 16.24
CA ALA A 54 -10.28 -4.67 17.19
C ALA A 54 -10.78 -5.97 17.83
N HIS A 55 -10.34 -7.13 17.34
CA HIS A 55 -10.69 -8.42 17.93
C HIS A 55 -10.18 -8.51 19.39
N PRO A 56 -10.99 -8.97 20.36
CA PRO A 56 -10.59 -9.05 21.76
C PRO A 56 -9.28 -9.83 21.97
N GLY A 57 -9.09 -10.95 21.28
CA GLY A 57 -7.85 -11.71 21.33
C GLY A 57 -6.60 -10.94 20.86
N PHE A 58 -6.74 -9.98 19.93
CA PHE A 58 -5.63 -9.12 19.53
C PHE A 58 -5.33 -8.05 20.59
N GLN A 59 -6.37 -7.47 21.20
CA GLN A 59 -6.19 -6.50 22.30
C GLN A 59 -5.57 -7.17 23.53
N ALA A 60 -5.99 -8.39 23.86
CA ALA A 60 -5.41 -9.22 24.91
C ALA A 60 -3.93 -9.53 24.64
N TYR A 61 -3.60 -9.86 23.40
CA TYR A 61 -2.22 -10.04 22.95
C TYR A 61 -1.38 -8.77 23.19
N LEU A 62 -1.86 -7.60 22.75
CA LEU A 62 -1.15 -6.34 23.00
C LEU A 62 -0.94 -6.07 24.50
N ALA A 63 -1.95 -6.29 25.34
CA ALA A 63 -1.84 -6.15 26.80
C ALA A 63 -0.72 -7.04 27.38
N ARG A 64 -0.76 -8.34 27.02
CA ARG A 64 0.20 -9.33 27.50
C ARG A 64 1.64 -9.03 27.09
N GLU A 65 1.87 -8.65 25.83
CA GLU A 65 3.22 -8.33 25.34
C GLU A 65 3.81 -7.07 26.01
N ASN A 66 2.98 -6.27 26.71
CA ASN A 66 3.42 -5.10 27.48
C ASN A 66 3.32 -5.32 29.00
N GLY A 67 3.20 -6.57 29.46
CA GLY A 67 3.20 -6.90 30.89
C GLY A 67 1.97 -6.42 31.67
N LEU A 68 0.87 -6.09 30.96
CA LEU A 68 -0.41 -5.78 31.59
C LEU A 68 -1.16 -7.08 31.83
N ASP A 69 -1.50 -7.35 33.07
CA ASP A 69 -2.23 -8.55 33.49
C ASP A 69 -3.53 -8.65 32.67
N ALA A 70 -3.66 -9.74 31.91
CA ALA A 70 -4.71 -9.90 30.90
C ALA A 70 -6.06 -10.29 31.53
N SER A 71 -6.23 -10.14 32.84
CA SER A 71 -7.40 -10.59 33.60
C SER A 71 -8.72 -9.94 33.17
N GLU A 72 -8.70 -8.74 32.56
CA GLU A 72 -9.87 -8.14 31.90
C GLU A 72 -10.24 -8.81 30.55
N TYR A 73 -9.35 -9.60 29.98
CA TYR A 73 -9.45 -10.22 28.64
C TYR A 73 -9.33 -11.76 28.66
N ASP A 74 -9.24 -12.37 29.84
CA ASP A 74 -9.12 -13.83 30.05
C ASP A 74 -10.33 -14.64 29.54
N GLY A 75 -11.42 -13.98 29.12
CA GLY A 75 -12.60 -14.61 28.54
C GLY A 75 -12.55 -14.89 27.03
N ALA A 76 -11.54 -14.43 26.30
CA ALA A 76 -11.46 -14.61 24.85
C ALA A 76 -10.64 -15.87 24.48
N ALA A 77 -11.35 -16.96 24.24
CA ALA A 77 -10.82 -18.27 23.85
C ALA A 77 -9.75 -18.21 22.75
N GLY A 78 -8.62 -18.89 23.00
CA GLY A 78 -7.63 -19.29 22.00
C GLY A 78 -6.26 -18.65 22.19
N SER A 79 -5.27 -19.45 22.59
CA SER A 79 -3.84 -19.10 22.74
C SER A 79 -3.13 -18.74 21.41
N GLY A 80 -3.86 -18.54 20.32
CA GLY A 80 -3.32 -18.24 19.00
C GLY A 80 -3.20 -16.73 18.75
N ARG A 81 -2.13 -16.31 18.07
CA ARG A 81 -2.06 -14.96 17.49
C ARG A 81 -3.22 -14.78 16.51
N VAL A 82 -4.11 -13.83 16.80
CA VAL A 82 -5.19 -13.45 15.88
C VAL A 82 -4.56 -12.88 14.62
N ASN A 83 -4.89 -13.46 13.47
CA ASN A 83 -4.50 -12.90 12.18
C ASN A 83 -5.36 -11.67 11.86
N HIS A 84 -4.94 -10.49 12.33
CA HIS A 84 -5.71 -9.26 12.17
C HIS A 84 -5.90 -8.86 10.70
N SER A 85 -4.96 -9.23 9.82
CA SER A 85 -5.02 -8.92 8.39
C SER A 85 -6.19 -9.59 7.65
N SER A 86 -6.73 -10.69 8.20
CA SER A 86 -7.87 -11.40 7.61
C SER A 86 -9.22 -10.77 7.96
N GLY A 87 -9.34 -10.15 9.15
CA GLY A 87 -10.62 -9.68 9.68
C GLY A 87 -11.33 -8.69 8.75
N GLY A 88 -10.62 -7.64 8.32
CA GLY A 88 -11.16 -6.66 7.38
C GLY A 88 -11.41 -7.22 5.98
N ALA A 89 -10.58 -8.16 5.52
CA ALA A 89 -10.72 -8.78 4.20
C ALA A 89 -11.96 -9.67 4.11
N ILE A 90 -12.25 -10.43 5.19
CA ILE A 90 -13.45 -11.25 5.29
C ILE A 90 -14.70 -10.37 5.34
N LEU A 91 -14.69 -9.31 6.14
CA LEU A 91 -15.80 -8.36 6.20
C LEU A 91 -16.06 -7.71 4.84
N ALA A 92 -15.00 -7.34 4.11
CA ALA A 92 -15.12 -6.83 2.74
C ALA A 92 -15.78 -7.87 1.83
N TRP A 93 -15.27 -9.10 1.82
CA TRP A 93 -15.77 -10.16 0.93
C TRP A 93 -17.22 -10.56 1.22
N GLU A 94 -17.62 -10.65 2.49
CA GLU A 94 -18.98 -10.99 2.88
C GLU A 94 -19.96 -9.83 2.72
N LYS A 95 -19.48 -8.57 2.69
CA LYS A 95 -20.32 -7.41 2.41
C LYS A 95 -21.00 -7.54 1.04
N GLN A 96 -20.25 -7.92 0.01
CA GLN A 96 -20.81 -8.25 -1.30
C GLN A 96 -19.80 -9.06 -2.15
N LYS A 97 -20.26 -10.15 -2.77
CA LYS A 97 -19.40 -11.04 -3.55
C LYS A 97 -19.25 -10.57 -4.99
N ASN A 98 -18.62 -9.41 -5.19
CA ASN A 98 -18.36 -8.80 -6.49
C ASN A 98 -16.89 -8.34 -6.65
N MET A 99 -16.53 -7.82 -7.82
CA MET A 99 -15.15 -7.40 -8.12
C MET A 99 -14.65 -6.27 -7.21
N ILE A 100 -15.53 -5.37 -6.77
CA ILE A 100 -15.17 -4.22 -5.94
C ILE A 100 -14.66 -4.69 -4.58
N TRP A 101 -15.50 -5.44 -3.90
CA TRP A 101 -15.20 -5.95 -2.56
C TRP A 101 -14.16 -7.06 -2.58
N LYS A 102 -14.08 -7.85 -3.66
CA LYS A 102 -12.95 -8.76 -3.90
C LYS A 102 -11.62 -8.00 -3.97
N THR A 103 -11.59 -6.86 -4.64
CA THR A 103 -10.38 -6.03 -4.75
C THR A 103 -10.00 -5.48 -3.39
N LEU A 104 -10.94 -4.94 -2.61
CA LEU A 104 -10.68 -4.51 -1.24
C LEU A 104 -10.17 -5.66 -0.35
N ALA A 105 -10.76 -6.85 -0.46
CA ALA A 105 -10.30 -8.02 0.28
C ALA A 105 -8.84 -8.40 -0.06
N TYR A 106 -8.43 -8.27 -1.33
CA TYR A 106 -7.03 -8.44 -1.72
C TYR A 106 -6.10 -7.39 -1.10
N LEU A 107 -6.47 -6.11 -1.19
CA LEU A 107 -5.67 -5.02 -0.65
C LEU A 107 -5.47 -5.22 0.86
N VAL A 108 -6.56 -5.51 1.57
CA VAL A 108 -6.57 -5.72 3.03
C VAL A 108 -5.83 -6.99 3.41
N ALA A 109 -6.09 -8.15 2.81
CA ALA A 109 -5.40 -9.38 3.22
C ALA A 109 -3.88 -9.36 2.95
N GLY A 110 -3.44 -8.55 1.99
CA GLY A 110 -2.06 -8.51 1.55
C GLY A 110 -1.14 -7.57 2.33
N HIS A 111 -1.65 -6.65 3.16
CA HIS A 111 -0.86 -5.49 3.63
C HIS A 111 0.40 -5.83 4.44
N HIS A 112 0.54 -7.06 4.97
CA HIS A 112 1.77 -7.54 5.61
C HIS A 112 2.57 -8.58 4.81
N ALA A 113 1.94 -9.32 3.90
CA ALA A 113 2.53 -10.50 3.27
C ALA A 113 2.64 -10.40 1.73
N GLY A 114 2.18 -9.28 1.15
CA GLY A 114 2.00 -9.14 -0.29
C GLY A 114 0.64 -9.67 -0.76
N LEU A 115 0.27 -9.32 -1.99
CA LEU A 115 -1.00 -9.76 -2.58
C LEU A 115 -1.01 -11.29 -2.78
N PRO A 116 -1.94 -12.03 -2.16
CA PRO A 116 -2.03 -13.48 -2.31
C PRO A 116 -2.54 -13.89 -3.70
N ASP A 117 -2.32 -15.15 -4.07
CA ASP A 117 -3.06 -15.76 -5.17
C ASP A 117 -4.55 -15.91 -4.81
N TRP A 118 -5.44 -16.01 -5.80
CA TRP A 118 -6.86 -16.26 -5.53
C TRP A 118 -7.07 -17.63 -4.87
N CYS A 119 -6.48 -18.68 -5.45
CA CYS A 119 -6.63 -20.07 -5.07
C CYS A 119 -5.30 -20.83 -5.27
N GLY A 120 -5.27 -22.11 -4.88
CA GLY A 120 -4.15 -23.01 -5.20
C GLY A 120 -3.17 -23.28 -4.05
N SER A 121 -3.35 -22.65 -2.89
CA SER A 121 -2.58 -22.97 -1.68
C SER A 121 -3.35 -22.59 -0.41
N GLN A 122 -2.83 -23.00 0.75
CA GLN A 122 -3.35 -22.53 2.05
C GLN A 122 -3.10 -21.03 2.27
N ALA A 123 -2.10 -20.46 1.59
CA ALA A 123 -1.82 -19.02 1.64
C ALA A 123 -2.72 -18.19 0.71
N ALA A 124 -3.47 -18.83 -0.19
CA ALA A 124 -4.36 -18.16 -1.14
C ALA A 124 -5.52 -17.45 -0.44
N LEU A 125 -6.04 -16.39 -1.08
CA LEU A 125 -7.08 -15.54 -0.50
C LEU A 125 -8.33 -16.34 -0.15
N THR A 126 -8.83 -17.22 -1.03
CA THR A 126 -10.04 -18.01 -0.74
C THR A 126 -9.87 -18.91 0.49
N SER A 127 -8.69 -19.50 0.67
CA SER A 127 -8.38 -20.35 1.82
C SER A 127 -8.36 -19.53 3.10
N ARG A 128 -7.71 -18.35 3.09
CA ARG A 128 -7.68 -17.44 4.24
C ARG A 128 -9.07 -16.92 4.61
N LEU A 129 -9.86 -16.52 3.61
CA LEU A 129 -11.22 -16.02 3.81
C LEU A 129 -12.15 -17.07 4.44
N GLU A 130 -11.87 -18.36 4.25
CA GLU A 130 -12.62 -19.45 4.87
C GLU A 130 -12.08 -19.81 6.26
N THR A 131 -10.76 -20.05 6.37
CA THR A 131 -10.12 -20.51 7.61
C THR A 131 -10.22 -19.47 8.72
N ASP A 132 -10.09 -18.18 8.40
CA ASP A 132 -10.04 -17.11 9.40
C ASP A 132 -11.43 -16.49 9.67
N LYS A 133 -12.54 -17.11 9.23
CA LYS A 133 -13.91 -16.57 9.41
C LYS A 133 -14.23 -16.17 10.84
N ALA A 134 -13.78 -16.97 11.81
CA ALA A 134 -13.98 -16.69 13.23
C ALA A 134 -13.35 -15.36 13.68
N VAL A 135 -12.24 -14.95 13.05
CA VAL A 135 -11.60 -13.65 13.33
C VAL A 135 -12.54 -12.51 13.02
N ALA A 136 -13.25 -12.55 11.89
CA ALA A 136 -14.20 -11.49 11.54
C ALA A 136 -15.42 -11.48 12.47
N GLN A 137 -15.89 -12.65 12.91
CA GLN A 137 -17.03 -12.79 13.82
C GLN A 137 -16.74 -12.24 15.22
N GLY A 138 -15.48 -12.31 15.68
CA GLY A 138 -15.07 -11.77 16.97
C GLY A 138 -14.81 -10.26 16.97
N ILE A 139 -14.90 -9.56 15.83
CA ILE A 139 -14.75 -8.11 15.78
C ILE A 139 -16.00 -7.44 16.37
N PRO A 140 -15.87 -6.58 17.40
CA PRO A 140 -17.02 -5.93 18.01
C PRO A 140 -17.78 -5.04 17.03
N ALA A 141 -19.12 -5.06 17.09
CA ALA A 141 -19.97 -4.20 16.26
C ALA A 141 -19.66 -2.71 16.42
N SER A 142 -19.24 -2.27 17.60
CA SER A 142 -18.80 -0.90 17.86
C SER A 142 -17.55 -0.50 17.06
N ALA A 143 -16.66 -1.44 16.73
CA ALA A 143 -15.51 -1.18 15.88
C ALA A 143 -15.86 -1.15 14.39
N MET A 144 -16.99 -1.79 14.01
CA MET A 144 -17.54 -1.82 12.65
C MET A 144 -18.47 -0.65 12.33
N GLY A 145 -19.14 -0.07 13.35
CA GLY A 145 -20.10 1.03 13.18
C GLY A 145 -19.51 2.24 12.45
N ASP A 146 -18.29 2.65 12.81
CA ASP A 146 -17.57 3.75 12.16
C ASP A 146 -17.19 3.43 10.70
N VAL A 147 -17.01 2.15 10.36
CA VAL A 147 -16.56 1.69 9.05
C VAL A 147 -17.69 1.84 8.04
N PHE A 148 -18.86 1.29 8.31
CA PHE A 148 -19.93 1.22 7.30
C PHE A 148 -20.85 2.45 7.25
N GLN A 149 -20.84 3.31 8.29
CA GLN A 149 -21.63 4.53 8.30
C GLN A 149 -20.94 5.71 7.60
N ASN A 150 -19.60 5.76 7.63
CA ASN A 150 -18.81 6.87 7.07
C ASN A 150 -18.30 6.62 5.64
N MET A 151 -18.47 5.41 5.10
CA MET A 151 -18.01 5.08 3.76
C MET A 151 -19.05 5.49 2.71
N ALA A 152 -18.61 6.29 1.72
CA ALA A 152 -19.36 6.53 0.48
C ALA A 152 -19.33 5.29 -0.43
N LEU A 153 -19.88 4.17 0.06
CA LEU A 153 -19.81 2.85 -0.57
C LEU A 153 -20.50 2.80 -1.94
N ASP A 154 -21.53 3.63 -2.12
CA ASP A 154 -22.25 3.84 -3.38
C ASP A 154 -21.37 4.48 -4.48
N LYS A 155 -20.27 5.12 -4.08
CA LYS A 155 -19.32 5.81 -4.98
C LYS A 155 -18.07 4.99 -5.28
N LEU A 156 -17.96 3.75 -4.76
CA LEU A 156 -16.84 2.86 -5.11
C LEU A 156 -16.98 2.37 -6.55
N ARG A 157 -16.20 2.97 -7.45
CA ARG A 157 -16.11 2.57 -8.86
C ARG A 157 -14.63 2.51 -9.25
N PRO A 158 -14.18 1.49 -9.98
CA PRO A 158 -12.83 1.50 -10.54
C PRO A 158 -12.65 2.75 -11.42
N PRO A 159 -11.49 3.42 -11.37
CA PRO A 159 -11.25 4.62 -12.16
C PRO A 159 -11.20 4.31 -13.65
N ALA A 160 -11.35 5.32 -14.49
CA ALA A 160 -11.32 5.18 -15.95
C ALA A 160 -10.03 4.52 -16.48
N VAL A 161 -8.91 4.65 -15.75
CA VAL A 161 -7.64 3.98 -16.10
C VAL A 161 -7.74 2.45 -15.99
N ALA A 162 -8.59 1.92 -15.10
CA ALA A 162 -8.80 0.50 -14.87
C ALA A 162 -9.74 -0.16 -15.92
N ARG A 163 -9.61 0.24 -17.19
CA ARG A 163 -10.50 -0.11 -18.31
C ARG A 163 -10.42 -1.56 -18.82
N ASN A 164 -9.38 -2.30 -18.47
CA ASN A 164 -9.18 -3.69 -18.87
C ASN A 164 -8.43 -4.46 -17.78
N ALA A 165 -8.36 -5.79 -17.88
CA ALA A 165 -7.78 -6.65 -16.85
C ALA A 165 -6.33 -6.27 -16.47
N VAL A 166 -5.50 -5.93 -17.46
CA VAL A 166 -4.10 -5.54 -17.22
C VAL A 166 -4.05 -4.21 -16.45
N ALA A 167 -4.77 -3.20 -16.94
CA ALA A 167 -4.77 -1.88 -16.32
C ALA A 167 -5.39 -1.91 -14.91
N TYR A 168 -6.44 -2.71 -14.72
CA TYR A 168 -7.07 -2.95 -13.41
C TYR A 168 -6.07 -3.57 -12.43
N HIS A 169 -5.31 -4.58 -12.87
CA HIS A 169 -4.33 -5.25 -12.05
C HIS A 169 -3.16 -4.35 -11.64
N PHE A 170 -2.72 -3.46 -12.53
CA PHE A 170 -1.74 -2.42 -12.22
C PHE A 170 -2.29 -1.41 -11.22
N TRP A 171 -3.50 -0.91 -11.46
CA TRP A 171 -4.17 0.03 -10.57
C TRP A 171 -4.36 -0.53 -9.15
N ALA A 172 -4.83 -1.77 -9.02
CA ALA A 172 -4.96 -2.44 -7.73
C ALA A 172 -3.61 -2.58 -7.01
N ARG A 173 -2.51 -2.86 -7.74
CA ARG A 173 -1.16 -2.88 -7.17
C ARG A 173 -0.65 -1.51 -6.73
N MET A 174 -0.99 -0.46 -7.47
CA MET A 174 -0.68 0.92 -7.07
C MET A 174 -1.38 1.27 -5.77
N LEU A 175 -2.69 0.99 -5.67
CA LEU A 175 -3.44 1.18 -4.43
C LEU A 175 -2.87 0.35 -3.27
N PHE A 176 -2.53 -0.91 -3.53
CA PHE A 176 -1.87 -1.76 -2.54
C PHE A 176 -0.54 -1.16 -2.06
N SER A 177 0.28 -0.63 -2.98
CA SER A 177 1.53 0.01 -2.63
C SER A 177 1.32 1.28 -1.81
N CYS A 178 0.32 2.09 -2.15
CA CYS A 178 -0.05 3.27 -1.37
C CYS A 178 -0.51 2.89 0.04
N LEU A 179 -1.29 1.80 0.16
CA LEU A 179 -1.71 1.22 1.43
C LEU A 179 -0.48 0.82 2.26
N VAL A 180 0.36 -0.07 1.76
CA VAL A 180 1.53 -0.54 2.50
C VAL A 180 2.47 0.62 2.88
N ASP A 181 2.76 1.55 1.96
CA ASP A 181 3.64 2.69 2.27
C ASP A 181 3.10 3.57 3.40
N ALA A 182 1.80 3.89 3.38
CA ALA A 182 1.17 4.66 4.44
C ALA A 182 1.15 3.93 5.79
N ASP A 183 0.93 2.60 5.80
CA ASP A 183 0.95 1.79 7.03
C ASP A 183 2.32 1.83 7.71
N PHE A 184 3.37 1.65 6.90
CA PHE A 184 4.75 1.64 7.38
C PHE A 184 5.19 3.03 7.85
N LEU A 185 4.82 4.09 7.12
CA LEU A 185 5.14 5.47 7.53
C LEU A 185 4.44 5.85 8.83
N ASP A 186 3.18 5.44 9.02
CA ASP A 186 2.47 5.71 10.26
C ASP A 186 3.03 4.93 11.44
N THR A 187 3.27 3.64 11.24
CA THR A 187 3.92 2.79 12.25
C THR A 187 5.29 3.33 12.63
N GLU A 188 6.12 3.74 11.66
CA GLU A 188 7.43 4.34 11.96
C GLU A 188 7.29 5.64 12.76
N ALA A 189 6.38 6.54 12.37
CA ALA A 189 6.18 7.81 13.05
C ALA A 189 5.70 7.64 14.50
N PHE A 190 4.93 6.57 14.77
CA PHE A 190 4.50 6.21 16.11
C PHE A 190 5.61 5.53 16.93
N MET A 191 6.34 4.57 16.34
CA MET A 191 7.35 3.77 17.03
C MET A 191 8.65 4.55 17.30
N ASP A 192 9.07 5.39 16.36
CA ASP A 192 10.30 6.19 16.45
C ASP A 192 10.14 7.53 15.72
N ASN A 193 9.52 8.46 16.44
CA ASN A 193 9.29 9.80 15.92
C ASN A 193 10.59 10.53 15.53
N ALA A 194 11.68 10.29 16.27
CA ALA A 194 12.97 10.92 16.01
C ALA A 194 13.60 10.42 14.70
N ARG A 195 13.46 9.14 14.38
CA ARG A 195 13.86 8.58 13.09
C ARG A 195 12.96 9.07 11.96
N SER A 196 11.64 9.11 12.19
CA SER A 196 10.68 9.62 11.22
C SER A 196 10.98 11.07 10.83
N ALA A 197 11.29 11.92 11.81
CA ALA A 197 11.68 13.31 11.61
C ALA A 197 13.03 13.49 10.87
N LYS A 198 13.88 12.46 10.83
CA LYS A 198 15.17 12.46 10.12
C LYS A 198 15.06 11.97 8.68
N ARG A 199 13.87 11.55 8.20
CA ARG A 199 13.71 11.13 6.80
C ARG A 199 14.08 12.31 5.89
N PRO A 200 15.05 12.12 4.97
CA PRO A 200 15.40 13.19 4.05
C PRO A 200 14.20 13.51 3.17
N ALA A 201 13.99 14.80 2.89
CA ALA A 201 13.07 15.21 1.85
C ALA A 201 13.49 14.52 0.54
N PHE A 202 12.52 14.01 -0.22
CA PHE A 202 12.83 13.46 -1.53
C PHE A 202 13.32 14.60 -2.43
N PRO A 203 14.47 14.44 -3.09
CA PRO A 203 14.95 15.45 -4.01
C PRO A 203 13.91 15.65 -5.14
N PRO A 204 13.81 16.86 -5.71
CA PRO A 204 12.94 17.12 -6.84
C PRO A 204 13.18 16.10 -7.97
N LEU A 205 12.11 15.67 -8.65
CA LEU A 205 12.25 14.70 -9.75
C LEU A 205 13.22 15.19 -10.84
N GLN A 206 13.33 16.50 -11.04
CA GLN A 206 14.28 17.11 -11.95
C GLN A 206 15.74 16.86 -11.54
N GLU A 207 16.03 16.85 -10.24
CA GLU A 207 17.37 16.55 -9.72
C GLU A 207 17.70 15.07 -9.92
N LEU A 208 16.79 14.18 -9.57
CA LEU A 208 16.93 12.74 -9.83
C LEU A 208 17.15 12.44 -11.31
N LYS A 209 16.39 13.10 -12.19
CA LYS A 209 16.56 13.03 -13.63
C LYS A 209 17.97 13.46 -14.05
N THR A 210 18.47 14.56 -13.52
CA THR A 210 19.81 15.11 -13.85
C THR A 210 20.92 14.15 -13.41
N GLN A 211 20.79 13.54 -12.23
CA GLN A 211 21.74 12.54 -11.73
C GLN A 211 21.72 11.27 -12.61
N LEU A 212 20.52 10.77 -12.96
CA LEU A 212 20.37 9.62 -13.84
C LEU A 212 20.94 9.89 -15.24
N ASP A 213 20.64 11.05 -15.82
CA ASP A 213 21.13 11.45 -17.15
C ASP A 213 22.66 11.50 -17.18
N SER A 214 23.27 12.04 -16.13
CA SER A 214 24.73 12.07 -15.96
C SER A 214 25.32 10.66 -15.90
N HIS A 215 24.71 9.77 -15.12
CA HIS A 215 25.11 8.37 -15.02
C HIS A 215 24.99 7.62 -16.36
N LEU A 216 23.87 7.82 -17.07
CA LEU A 216 23.63 7.23 -18.39
C LEU A 216 24.65 7.72 -19.43
N ALA A 217 25.01 9.01 -19.41
CA ALA A 217 26.03 9.58 -20.31
C ALA A 217 27.41 8.96 -20.07
N GLN A 218 27.82 8.82 -18.79
CA GLN A 218 29.09 8.17 -18.43
C GLN A 218 29.14 6.71 -18.89
N MET A 219 28.03 5.97 -18.77
CA MET A 219 27.94 4.60 -19.27
C MET A 219 27.98 4.53 -20.80
N GLY A 220 27.30 5.45 -21.49
CA GLY A 220 27.27 5.50 -22.96
C GLY A 220 28.65 5.69 -23.59
N ASN A 221 29.55 6.39 -22.89
CA ASN A 221 30.94 6.61 -23.33
C ASN A 221 31.83 5.35 -23.21
N LYS A 222 31.40 4.32 -22.48
CA LYS A 222 32.17 3.07 -22.35
C LYS A 222 31.88 2.15 -23.54
N ASN A 223 32.87 1.98 -24.41
CA ASN A 223 32.81 1.08 -25.57
C ASN A 223 31.56 1.28 -26.46
N PRO A 224 31.31 2.51 -26.97
CA PRO A 224 30.09 2.82 -27.74
C PRO A 224 29.99 2.05 -29.06
N ALA A 225 31.12 1.55 -29.58
CA ALA A 225 31.18 0.78 -30.83
C ALA A 225 30.55 -0.62 -30.70
N LEU A 226 30.38 -1.16 -29.49
CA LEU A 226 29.78 -2.48 -29.30
C LEU A 226 28.32 -2.50 -29.76
N PRO A 227 27.88 -3.48 -30.57
CA PRO A 227 26.50 -3.56 -31.07
C PRO A 227 25.44 -3.46 -29.97
N ILE A 228 25.67 -4.10 -28.82
CA ILE A 228 24.75 -4.07 -27.67
C ILE A 228 24.58 -2.66 -27.09
N ASN A 229 25.64 -1.84 -27.08
CA ASN A 229 25.58 -0.48 -26.57
C ASN A 229 24.82 0.45 -27.52
N ARG A 230 24.91 0.21 -28.84
CA ARG A 230 24.04 0.89 -29.82
C ARG A 230 22.57 0.56 -29.61
N THR A 231 22.25 -0.72 -29.42
CA THR A 231 20.87 -1.15 -29.13
C THR A 231 20.33 -0.53 -27.84
N ARG A 232 21.13 -0.53 -26.77
CA ARG A 232 20.77 0.13 -25.50
C ARG A 232 20.51 1.63 -25.67
N ALA A 233 21.36 2.32 -26.43
CA ALA A 233 21.17 3.74 -26.73
C ALA A 233 19.87 3.99 -27.50
N GLN A 234 19.53 3.13 -28.48
CA GLN A 234 18.28 3.23 -29.22
C GLN A 234 17.05 2.97 -28.32
N ILE A 235 17.12 1.97 -27.45
CA ILE A 235 16.04 1.68 -26.48
C ILE A 235 15.82 2.87 -25.54
N LEU A 236 16.90 3.44 -25.00
CA LEU A 236 16.84 4.64 -24.16
C LEU A 236 16.21 5.82 -24.91
N ALA A 237 16.63 6.08 -26.15
CA ALA A 237 16.07 7.15 -26.98
C ALA A 237 14.56 6.96 -27.23
N ASN A 238 14.13 5.73 -27.51
CA ASN A 238 12.71 5.39 -27.67
C ASN A 238 11.92 5.63 -26.37
N CYS A 239 12.48 5.25 -25.23
CA CYS A 239 11.89 5.48 -23.91
C CYS A 239 11.71 6.98 -23.64
N ARG A 240 12.76 7.80 -23.85
CA ARG A 240 12.67 9.26 -23.67
C ARG A 240 11.67 9.91 -24.62
N LYS A 241 11.58 9.45 -25.86
CA LYS A 241 10.56 9.93 -26.82
C LYS A 241 9.15 9.58 -26.36
N ALA A 242 8.93 8.36 -25.89
CA ALA A 242 7.62 7.90 -25.40
C ALA A 242 7.18 8.67 -24.14
N ALA A 243 8.12 9.14 -23.32
CA ALA A 243 7.84 9.91 -22.10
C ALA A 243 7.10 11.24 -22.36
N LEU A 244 7.20 11.79 -23.56
CA LEU A 244 6.47 13.00 -23.98
C LEU A 244 5.00 12.74 -24.34
N GLY A 245 4.58 11.47 -24.38
CA GLY A 245 3.19 11.09 -24.64
C GLY A 245 2.25 11.48 -23.50
N ALA A 246 0.95 11.47 -23.76
CA ALA A 246 -0.08 11.65 -22.73
C ALA A 246 -0.01 10.55 -21.65
N PRO A 247 -0.41 10.82 -20.39
CA PRO A 247 -0.42 9.81 -19.34
C PRO A 247 -1.28 8.60 -19.71
N GLY A 248 -0.79 7.39 -19.42
CA GLY A 248 -1.45 6.16 -19.80
C GLY A 248 -0.60 4.92 -19.57
N LEU A 249 -0.98 3.81 -20.19
CA LEU A 249 -0.25 2.55 -20.09
C LEU A 249 0.79 2.46 -21.22
N PHE A 250 2.04 2.19 -20.85
CA PHE A 250 3.15 2.00 -21.77
C PHE A 250 3.73 0.60 -21.62
N SER A 251 4.22 0.02 -22.71
CA SER A 251 4.87 -1.30 -22.72
C SER A 251 6.31 -1.19 -23.20
N LEU A 252 7.23 -1.85 -22.49
CA LEU A 252 8.65 -1.93 -22.86
C LEU A 252 9.07 -3.39 -23.03
N THR A 253 9.21 -3.81 -24.28
CA THR A 253 9.66 -5.17 -24.65
C THR A 253 11.15 -5.13 -24.98
N VAL A 254 11.97 -5.62 -24.06
CA VAL A 254 13.44 -5.59 -24.17
C VAL A 254 13.99 -6.91 -23.64
N SER A 255 14.92 -7.52 -24.36
CA SER A 255 15.59 -8.75 -23.95
C SER A 255 16.50 -8.55 -22.73
N MET A 256 16.85 -9.65 -22.05
CA MET A 256 17.78 -9.60 -20.93
C MET A 256 19.11 -8.95 -21.35
N GLY A 257 19.63 -8.06 -20.50
CA GLY A 257 20.84 -7.28 -20.81
C GLY A 257 20.61 -6.07 -21.72
N GLY A 258 19.41 -5.86 -22.29
CA GLY A 258 19.09 -4.73 -23.16
C GLY A 258 18.88 -3.37 -22.46
N GLY A 259 19.14 -3.27 -21.16
CA GLY A 259 19.03 -1.99 -20.43
C GLY A 259 17.62 -1.58 -20.04
N LYS A 260 16.68 -2.54 -19.91
CA LYS A 260 15.27 -2.30 -19.55
C LYS A 260 15.10 -1.46 -18.28
N ALA A 261 15.87 -1.77 -17.23
CA ALA A 261 15.76 -1.08 -15.94
C ALA A 261 16.05 0.42 -16.08
N LEU A 262 17.26 0.78 -16.51
CA LEU A 262 17.68 2.17 -16.65
C LEU A 262 16.86 2.94 -17.68
N SER A 263 16.51 2.31 -18.81
CA SER A 263 15.69 2.96 -19.84
C SER A 263 14.25 3.20 -19.36
N GLY A 264 13.70 2.26 -18.60
CA GLY A 264 12.39 2.40 -17.96
C GLY A 264 12.39 3.49 -16.88
N THR A 265 13.43 3.57 -16.06
CA THR A 265 13.59 4.66 -15.08
C THR A 265 13.72 6.02 -15.77
N ALA A 266 14.48 6.10 -16.86
CA ALA A 266 14.59 7.33 -17.65
C ALA A 266 13.23 7.74 -18.23
N PHE A 267 12.46 6.80 -18.80
CA PHE A 267 11.08 7.05 -19.20
C PHE A 267 10.24 7.59 -18.03
N ALA A 268 10.27 6.94 -16.87
CA ALA A 268 9.44 7.32 -15.73
C ALA A 268 9.76 8.74 -15.22
N LEU A 269 11.05 9.08 -15.08
CA LEU A 269 11.47 10.42 -14.65
C LEU A 269 11.15 11.48 -15.71
N ASP A 270 11.46 11.23 -16.98
CA ASP A 270 11.16 12.16 -18.07
C ASP A 270 9.65 12.41 -18.17
N HIS A 271 8.83 11.37 -18.03
CA HIS A 271 7.36 11.46 -18.10
C HIS A 271 6.80 12.21 -16.89
N ALA A 272 7.29 11.90 -15.69
CA ALA A 272 6.86 12.56 -14.46
C ALA A 272 7.22 14.05 -14.49
N VAL A 273 8.43 14.41 -14.90
CA VAL A 273 8.88 15.80 -15.07
C VAL A 273 8.07 16.52 -16.14
N HIS A 274 7.86 15.90 -17.31
CA HIS A 274 7.09 16.49 -18.41
C HIS A 274 5.65 16.83 -18.00
N HIS A 275 5.03 15.98 -17.18
CA HIS A 275 3.67 16.16 -16.67
C HIS A 275 3.59 16.86 -15.30
N GLY A 276 4.68 17.52 -14.87
CA GLY A 276 4.70 18.34 -13.66
C GLY A 276 4.40 17.56 -12.37
N LYS A 277 4.76 16.28 -12.31
CA LYS A 277 4.60 15.46 -11.11
C LYS A 277 5.66 15.83 -10.08
N SER A 278 5.31 15.73 -8.80
CA SER A 278 6.23 15.91 -7.68
C SER A 278 6.40 14.58 -6.92
N PRO A 279 7.50 14.40 -6.18
CA PRO A 279 7.54 13.40 -5.12
C PRO A 279 6.41 13.67 -4.11
N ARG A 280 6.05 12.66 -3.30
CA ARG A 280 5.14 12.87 -2.16
C ARG A 280 5.62 14.09 -1.37
N LEU A 281 4.74 15.08 -1.17
CA LEU A 281 5.01 16.19 -0.27
C LEU A 281 5.23 15.57 1.11
N SER A 282 6.44 15.67 1.64
CA SER A 282 6.62 15.51 3.08
C SER A 282 5.83 16.64 3.72
N ASP A 283 4.91 16.29 4.61
CA ASP A 283 4.11 17.25 5.36
C ASP A 283 4.99 18.42 5.86
N SER A 284 4.68 19.63 5.37
CA SER A 284 5.03 20.89 6.02
C SER A 284 3.91 21.26 6.98
#